data_AF-A0A4R5XIL2-F1
#
_entry.id   AF-A0A4R5XIL2-F1
#
_cell.length_a   1.000
_cell.length_b   1.000
_cell.length_c   1.000
_cell.angle_alpha   90.00
_cell.angle_beta   90.00
_cell.angle_gamma   90.00
#
_symmetry.space_group_name_H-M   'P 1'
#
loop_
_entity.id
_entity.type
_entity.pdbx_description
1 polymer ?
#
loop_
_entity_poly.entity_id
_entity_poly.type
_entity_poly.pdbx_seq_one_letter_code
_entity_poly.pdbx_strand_id
1 'polypeptide(L)'
;MKRIFTLSAGLILLLMLSGCGGGEKAPSYEETKQMFIDLLKTNEGKKAIQELLADEAVKKELVLDQKVVTDSIDTTLLSEEGKKFWEKSFKDPAFAEVIAKSMQKENQELLKDLMKDPEYQKMMLELLKDPSIQEQTLTLLNSQTYREETKKLMMEVMESPLVQKQMQDILLEAAQKMGQEEGSGGGEGPGPGPGPGTGGSGGSPSGGSGEGGGGNTGSGGSGE
;
A
#
# COMPACT_ATOMS: atom_id res chain seq x y z
N MET A 1 66.35 65.75 74.77
CA MET A 1 64.88 65.71 74.98
C MET A 1 64.02 66.01 73.75
N LYS A 2 64.57 66.36 72.57
CA LYS A 2 63.73 66.63 71.36
C LYS A 2 63.36 65.39 70.53
N ARG A 3 64.16 64.30 70.56
CA ARG A 3 63.93 63.10 69.72
C ARG A 3 62.91 62.10 70.28
N ILE A 4 62.73 62.05 71.61
CA ILE A 4 61.73 61.22 72.28
C ILE A 4 60.32 61.81 72.12
N PHE A 5 60.21 63.14 72.06
CA PHE A 5 58.94 63.83 71.81
C PHE A 5 58.45 63.64 70.37
N THR A 6 59.36 63.52 69.38
CA THR A 6 58.98 63.27 67.98
C THR A 6 58.53 61.83 67.73
N LEU A 7 59.08 60.85 68.43
CA LEU A 7 58.65 59.44 68.35
C LEU A 7 57.29 59.19 69.02
N SER A 8 56.99 59.90 70.12
CA SER A 8 55.69 59.87 70.78
C SER A 8 54.57 60.49 69.94
N ALA A 9 54.87 61.50 69.12
CA ALA A 9 53.89 62.15 68.25
C ALA A 9 53.52 61.32 67.00
N GLY A 10 54.45 60.49 66.50
CA GLY A 10 54.21 59.61 65.35
C GLY A 10 53.33 58.39 65.67
N LEU A 11 53.41 57.87 66.90
CA LEU A 11 52.65 56.67 67.31
C LEU A 11 51.15 56.97 67.56
N ILE A 12 50.83 58.21 67.96
CA ILE A 12 49.45 58.68 68.16
C ILE A 12 48.75 58.96 66.81
N LEU A 13 49.50 59.36 65.78
CA LEU A 13 48.95 59.59 64.45
C LEU A 13 48.61 58.28 63.71
N LEU A 14 49.30 57.18 64.02
CA LEU A 14 49.01 55.85 63.45
C LEU A 14 47.75 55.20 64.04
N LEU A 15 47.38 55.57 65.28
CA LEU A 15 46.20 55.04 65.98
C LEU A 15 44.88 55.69 65.54
N MET A 16 44.93 56.84 64.86
CA MET A 16 43.74 57.55 64.37
C MET A 16 43.32 57.14 62.94
N LEU A 17 44.12 56.34 62.22
CA LEU A 17 43.74 55.81 60.90
C LEU A 17 42.95 54.48 60.96
N SER A 18 42.78 53.86 62.14
CA SER A 18 41.95 52.67 62.32
C SER A 18 40.48 52.99 62.68
N GLY A 19 40.08 54.25 62.57
CA GLY A 19 38.72 54.71 62.86
C GLY A 19 37.87 54.91 61.60
N CYS A 20 37.44 53.81 60.96
CA CYS A 20 36.26 53.81 60.10
C CYS A 20 35.29 52.74 60.62
N GLY A 21 34.65 53.06 61.75
CA GLY A 21 33.46 52.36 62.24
C GLY A 21 32.22 52.90 61.54
N GLY A 22 32.06 52.57 60.27
CA GLY A 22 30.79 52.63 59.56
C GLY A 22 30.24 51.22 59.48
N GLY A 23 29.32 50.86 60.37
CA GLY A 23 28.66 49.57 60.35
C GLY A 23 27.66 49.48 59.19
N GLU A 24 28.15 49.25 57.98
CA GLU A 24 27.33 48.62 56.95
C GLU A 24 27.31 47.13 57.24
N LYS A 25 26.17 46.64 57.73
CA LYS A 25 25.89 45.20 57.67
C LYS A 25 26.02 44.81 56.20
N ALA A 26 27.05 44.01 55.88
CA ALA A 26 27.03 43.27 54.64
C ALA A 26 25.65 42.60 54.55
N PRO A 27 24.93 42.75 53.41
CA PRO A 27 23.59 42.20 53.28
C PRO A 27 23.63 40.73 53.70
N SER A 28 22.67 40.32 54.52
CA SER A 28 22.59 38.93 54.93
C SER A 28 22.49 38.07 53.68
N TYR A 29 23.08 36.88 53.70
CA TYR A 29 23.05 35.96 52.57
C TYR A 29 21.61 35.75 52.04
N GLU A 30 20.62 35.80 52.95
CA GLU A 30 19.21 35.70 52.59
C GLU A 30 18.67 36.94 51.86
N GLU A 31 19.11 38.16 52.23
CA GLU A 31 18.77 39.39 51.50
C GLU A 31 19.44 39.44 50.12
N THR A 32 20.70 39.00 50.01
CA THR A 32 21.39 38.92 48.71
C THR A 32 20.75 37.85 47.81
N LYS A 33 20.35 36.71 48.37
CA LYS A 33 19.62 35.65 47.66
C LYS A 33 18.24 36.13 47.20
N GLN A 34 17.51 36.83 48.05
CA GLN A 34 16.21 37.39 47.68
C GLN A 34 16.35 38.45 46.58
N MET A 35 17.33 39.33 46.69
CA MET A 35 17.66 40.31 45.64
C MET A 35 18.04 39.64 44.32
N PHE A 36 18.78 38.53 44.35
CA PHE A 36 19.12 37.76 43.15
C PHE A 36 17.88 37.09 42.53
N ILE A 37 17.00 36.50 43.33
CA ILE A 37 15.72 35.93 42.88
C ILE A 37 14.83 37.01 42.26
N ASP A 38 14.78 38.19 42.87
CA ASP A 38 13.97 39.31 42.38
C ASP A 38 14.55 39.88 41.08
N LEU A 39 15.88 39.94 40.94
CA LEU A 39 16.58 40.29 39.70
C LEU A 39 16.36 39.28 38.57
N LEU A 40 16.25 37.99 38.88
CA LEU A 40 15.86 36.98 37.88
C LEU A 40 14.39 37.11 37.45
N LYS A 41 13.52 37.58 38.35
CA LYS A 41 12.08 37.76 38.09
C LYS A 41 11.75 39.07 37.39
N THR A 42 12.63 40.07 37.44
CA THR A 42 12.42 41.35 36.75
C THR A 42 12.38 41.17 35.24
N ASN A 43 11.86 42.19 34.55
CA ASN A 43 11.78 42.18 33.09
C ASN A 43 13.17 42.12 32.45
N GLU A 44 14.15 42.76 33.08
CA GLU A 44 15.56 42.73 32.68
C GLU A 44 16.16 41.33 32.82
N GLY A 45 15.92 40.64 33.95
CA GLY A 45 16.37 39.26 34.15
C GLY A 45 15.75 38.29 33.15
N LYS A 46 14.43 38.39 32.91
CA LYS A 46 13.74 37.60 31.88
C LYS A 46 14.26 37.89 30.48
N LYS A 47 14.52 39.16 30.16
CA LYS A 47 15.06 39.57 28.86
C LYS A 47 16.48 39.06 28.65
N ALA A 48 17.34 39.13 29.67
CA ALA A 48 18.69 38.59 29.62
C ALA A 48 18.69 37.05 29.43
N ILE A 49 17.78 36.33 30.10
CA ILE A 49 17.59 34.89 29.89
C ILE A 49 17.08 34.63 28.46
N GLN A 50 16.14 35.42 27.95
CA GLN A 50 15.65 35.29 26.56
C GLN A 50 16.75 35.56 25.53
N GLU A 51 17.61 36.54 25.76
CA GLU A 51 18.76 36.86 24.89
C GLU A 51 19.81 35.73 24.93
N LEU A 52 20.08 35.17 26.11
CA LEU A 52 20.94 34.00 26.25
C LEU A 52 20.34 32.74 25.60
N LEU A 53 19.05 32.50 25.77
CA LEU A 53 18.33 31.42 25.09
C LEU A 53 18.17 31.68 23.60
N ALA A 54 18.38 32.90 23.10
CA ALA A 54 18.39 33.22 21.69
C ALA A 54 19.73 32.85 21.03
N ASP A 55 20.81 32.79 21.81
CA ASP A 55 22.14 32.38 21.38
C ASP A 55 22.14 30.91 20.90
N GLU A 56 22.72 30.68 19.73
CA GLU A 56 22.75 29.36 19.11
C GLU A 56 23.53 28.31 19.92
N ALA A 57 24.61 28.71 20.59
CA ALA A 57 25.42 27.77 21.38
C ALA A 57 24.65 27.30 22.61
N VAL A 58 23.91 28.21 23.25
CA VAL A 58 23.06 27.89 24.41
C VAL A 58 21.84 27.08 24.00
N LYS A 59 21.19 27.40 22.86
CA LYS A 59 20.09 26.58 22.31
C LYS A 59 20.52 25.16 22.03
N LYS A 60 21.69 24.97 21.42
CA LYS A 60 22.21 23.63 21.13
C LYS A 60 22.41 22.84 22.41
N GLU A 61 23.04 23.41 23.43
CA GLU A 61 23.26 22.71 24.69
C GLU A 61 21.96 22.39 25.45
N LEU A 62 20.98 23.29 25.44
CA LEU A 62 19.69 23.10 26.12
C LEU A 62 18.76 22.10 25.39
N VAL A 63 18.77 22.10 24.05
CA VAL A 63 17.96 21.19 23.23
C VAL A 63 18.56 19.78 23.20
N LEU A 64 19.83 19.60 23.59
CA LEU A 64 20.52 18.32 23.59
C LEU A 64 20.35 17.50 24.88
N ASP A 65 19.30 17.71 25.67
CA ASP A 65 18.90 16.70 26.65
C ASP A 65 18.31 15.49 25.91
N GLN A 66 19.19 14.56 25.52
CA GLN A 66 18.84 13.37 24.74
C GLN A 66 17.68 12.60 25.35
N LYS A 67 17.58 12.52 26.68
CA LYS A 67 16.53 11.73 27.30
C LYS A 67 15.17 12.40 27.14
N VAL A 68 15.08 13.70 27.40
CA VAL A 68 13.82 14.45 27.25
C VAL A 68 13.40 14.51 25.78
N VAL A 69 14.36 14.67 24.85
CA VAL A 69 14.09 14.66 23.41
C VAL A 69 13.61 13.29 22.95
N THR A 70 14.30 12.20 23.31
CA THR A 70 13.87 10.83 22.96
C THR A 70 12.50 10.50 23.56
N ASP A 71 12.28 10.75 24.85
CA ASP A 71 10.99 10.49 25.50
C ASP A 71 9.86 11.29 24.86
N SER A 72 10.13 12.54 24.45
CA SER A 72 9.14 13.40 23.76
C SER A 72 8.85 12.92 22.35
N ILE A 73 9.86 12.47 21.60
CA ILE A 73 9.70 11.90 20.27
C ILE A 73 8.89 10.60 20.34
N ASP A 74 9.25 9.69 21.24
CA ASP A 74 8.55 8.42 21.42
C ASP A 74 7.10 8.67 21.84
N THR A 75 6.87 9.55 22.81
CA THR A 75 5.52 9.88 23.26
C THR A 75 4.71 10.52 22.15
N THR A 76 5.27 11.45 21.37
CA THR A 76 4.54 12.20 20.34
C THR A 76 4.31 11.37 19.07
N LEU A 77 5.28 10.56 18.65
CA LEU A 77 5.15 9.74 17.44
C LEU A 77 4.28 8.50 17.68
N LEU A 78 4.29 7.94 18.89
CA LEU A 78 3.47 6.79 19.25
C LEU A 78 2.08 7.18 19.80
N SER A 79 1.83 8.47 20.05
CA SER A 79 0.51 8.93 20.49
C SER A 79 -0.53 8.82 19.37
N GLU A 80 -1.79 8.96 19.75
CA GLU A 80 -2.91 9.03 18.81
C GLU A 80 -2.79 10.23 17.85
N GLU A 81 -2.21 11.34 18.31
CA GLU A 81 -1.89 12.50 17.47
C GLU A 81 -0.81 12.15 16.42
N GLY A 82 0.23 11.42 16.84
CA GLY A 82 1.27 10.90 15.93
C GLY A 82 0.68 9.96 14.87
N LYS A 83 -0.17 9.01 15.26
CA LYS A 83 -0.89 8.13 14.33
C LYS A 83 -1.73 8.92 13.33
N LYS A 84 -2.53 9.89 13.80
CA LYS A 84 -3.33 10.76 12.94
C LYS A 84 -2.47 11.60 11.99
N PHE A 85 -1.31 12.07 12.46
CA PHE A 85 -0.34 12.78 11.63
C PHE A 85 0.15 11.88 10.49
N TRP A 86 0.54 10.64 10.78
CA TRP A 86 0.94 9.68 9.76
C TRP A 86 -0.19 9.33 8.80
N GLU A 87 -1.39 9.02 9.30
CA GLU A 87 -2.56 8.75 8.46
C GLU A 87 -2.90 9.91 7.51
N LYS A 88 -2.76 11.16 7.98
CA LYS A 88 -2.98 12.35 7.15
C LYS A 88 -1.84 12.54 6.15
N SER A 89 -0.60 12.32 6.57
CA SER A 89 0.58 12.48 5.73
C SER A 89 0.61 11.44 4.60
N PHE A 90 0.23 10.19 4.87
CA PHE A 90 0.12 9.14 3.84
C PHE A 90 -1.01 9.38 2.82
N LYS A 91 -1.97 10.27 3.11
CA LYS A 91 -3.00 10.70 2.14
C LYS A 91 -2.48 11.77 1.17
N ASP A 92 -1.35 12.41 1.46
CA ASP A 92 -0.70 13.32 0.53
C ASP A 92 0.09 12.52 -0.52
N PRO A 93 -0.26 12.62 -1.82
CA PRO A 93 0.42 11.89 -2.88
C PRO A 93 1.93 12.19 -2.96
N ALA A 94 2.35 13.44 -2.71
CA ALA A 94 3.76 13.81 -2.78
C ALA A 94 4.58 13.13 -1.67
N PHE A 95 4.02 13.11 -0.46
CA PHE A 95 4.61 12.40 0.67
C PHE A 95 4.64 10.89 0.45
N ALA A 96 3.51 10.32 0.03
CA ALA A 96 3.39 8.89 -0.25
C ALA A 96 4.35 8.44 -1.37
N GLU A 97 4.54 9.25 -2.42
CA GLU A 97 5.49 8.96 -3.50
C GLU A 97 6.93 8.91 -2.98
N VAL A 98 7.35 9.88 -2.17
CA VAL A 98 8.71 9.90 -1.60
C VAL A 98 8.94 8.68 -0.71
N ILE A 99 7.99 8.34 0.17
CA ILE A 99 8.09 7.17 1.03
C ILE A 99 8.11 5.88 0.20
N ALA A 100 7.20 5.73 -0.76
CA ALA A 100 7.13 4.57 -1.64
C ALA A 100 8.44 4.38 -2.44
N LYS A 101 9.01 5.46 -2.98
CA LYS A 101 10.32 5.43 -3.66
C LYS A 101 11.45 5.03 -2.71
N SER A 102 11.45 5.55 -1.48
CA SER A 102 12.47 5.20 -0.49
C SER A 102 12.41 3.72 -0.09
N MET A 103 11.20 3.14 -0.03
CA MET A 103 10.97 1.74 0.33
C MET A 103 10.98 0.78 -0.87
N GLN A 104 11.08 1.29 -2.10
CA GLN A 104 10.87 0.50 -3.32
C GLN A 104 11.78 -0.74 -3.38
N LYS A 105 13.07 -0.57 -3.06
CA LYS A 105 14.06 -1.65 -3.12
C LYS A 105 13.76 -2.75 -2.09
N GLU A 106 13.61 -2.37 -0.83
CA GLU A 106 13.31 -3.29 0.26
C GLU A 106 11.96 -3.98 0.07
N ASN A 107 10.95 -3.25 -0.42
CA ASN A 107 9.64 -3.81 -0.74
C ASN A 107 9.73 -4.81 -1.92
N GLN A 108 10.54 -4.53 -2.93
CA GLN A 108 10.76 -5.47 -4.04
C GLN A 108 11.48 -6.74 -3.57
N GLU A 109 12.47 -6.61 -2.69
CA GLU A 109 13.18 -7.76 -2.11
C GLU A 109 12.23 -8.59 -1.25
N LEU A 110 11.45 -7.95 -0.38
CA LEU A 110 10.40 -8.59 0.42
C LEU A 110 9.40 -9.35 -0.47
N LEU A 111 8.88 -8.73 -1.53
CA LEU A 111 7.94 -9.40 -2.44
C LEU A 111 8.58 -10.60 -3.14
N LYS A 112 9.86 -10.51 -3.54
CA LYS A 112 10.59 -11.63 -4.16
C LYS A 112 10.79 -12.79 -3.19
N ASP A 113 11.03 -12.51 -1.93
CA ASP A 113 11.20 -13.54 -0.92
C ASP A 113 9.86 -14.14 -0.50
N LEU A 114 8.80 -13.33 -0.37
CA LEU A 114 7.43 -13.81 -0.18
C LEU A 114 6.98 -14.72 -1.33
N MET A 115 7.35 -14.46 -2.60
CA MET A 115 7.04 -15.37 -3.70
C MET A 115 7.64 -16.78 -3.53
N LYS A 116 8.67 -16.94 -2.71
CA LYS A 116 9.28 -18.25 -2.38
C LYS A 116 8.65 -18.89 -1.14
N ASP A 117 7.87 -18.13 -0.39
CA ASP A 117 7.20 -18.59 0.82
C ASP A 117 5.96 -19.44 0.49
N PRO A 118 5.79 -20.63 1.11
CA PRO A 118 4.66 -21.50 0.82
C PRO A 118 3.27 -20.91 1.11
N GLU A 119 3.13 -20.09 2.16
CA GLU A 119 1.84 -19.50 2.52
C GLU A 119 1.47 -18.40 1.53
N TYR A 120 2.44 -17.58 1.12
CA TYR A 120 2.20 -16.57 0.09
C TYR A 120 1.92 -17.21 -1.28
N GLN A 121 2.61 -18.30 -1.63
CA GLN A 121 2.29 -19.07 -2.83
C GLN A 121 0.87 -19.63 -2.80
N LYS A 122 0.41 -20.13 -1.66
CA LYS A 122 -0.96 -20.61 -1.50
C LYS A 122 -1.98 -19.50 -1.72
N MET A 123 -1.76 -18.31 -1.13
CA MET A 123 -2.61 -17.15 -1.37
C MET A 123 -2.62 -16.74 -2.85
N MET A 124 -1.46 -16.81 -3.53
CA MET A 124 -1.37 -16.54 -4.96
C MET A 124 -2.13 -17.58 -5.81
N LEU A 125 -2.07 -18.86 -5.44
CA LEU A 125 -2.85 -19.91 -6.11
C LEU A 125 -4.36 -19.73 -5.91
N GLU A 126 -4.79 -19.23 -4.76
CA GLU A 126 -6.18 -18.87 -4.54
C GLU A 126 -6.61 -17.69 -5.41
N LEU A 127 -5.75 -16.67 -5.56
CA LEU A 127 -5.98 -15.56 -6.48
C LEU A 127 -6.10 -16.02 -7.94
N LEU A 128 -5.26 -16.96 -8.38
CA LEU A 128 -5.31 -17.52 -9.75
C LEU A 128 -6.60 -18.31 -10.04
N LYS A 129 -7.32 -18.75 -9.00
CA LYS A 129 -8.63 -19.40 -9.14
C LYS A 129 -9.76 -18.39 -9.29
N ASP A 130 -9.51 -17.08 -9.25
CA ASP A 130 -10.54 -16.08 -9.48
C ASP A 130 -11.20 -16.28 -10.86
N PRO A 131 -12.54 -16.19 -10.97
CA PRO A 131 -13.26 -16.39 -12.23
C PRO A 131 -12.77 -15.51 -13.39
N SER A 132 -12.31 -14.28 -13.13
CA SER A 132 -11.76 -13.38 -14.16
C SER A 132 -10.48 -13.93 -14.77
N ILE A 133 -9.60 -14.48 -13.93
CA ILE A 133 -8.35 -15.12 -14.38
C ILE A 133 -8.66 -16.43 -15.10
N GLN A 134 -9.65 -17.19 -14.64
CA GLN A 134 -10.09 -18.40 -15.33
C GLN A 134 -10.64 -18.09 -16.73
N GLU A 135 -11.45 -17.05 -16.90
CA GLU A 135 -11.98 -16.64 -18.19
C GLU A 135 -10.88 -16.21 -19.16
N GLN A 136 -9.89 -15.44 -18.69
CA GLN A 136 -8.71 -15.07 -19.48
C GLN A 136 -7.89 -16.30 -19.88
N THR A 137 -7.73 -17.25 -18.95
CA THR A 137 -7.03 -18.52 -19.21
C THR A 137 -7.79 -19.36 -20.24
N LEU A 138 -9.12 -19.46 -20.13
CA LEU A 138 -9.96 -20.16 -21.12
C LEU A 138 -9.92 -19.49 -22.49
N THR A 139 -9.84 -18.16 -22.54
CA THR A 139 -9.69 -17.41 -23.78
C THR A 139 -8.34 -17.74 -24.43
N LEU A 140 -7.26 -17.81 -23.64
CA LEU A 140 -5.94 -18.20 -24.12
C LEU A 140 -5.91 -19.66 -24.64
N LEU A 141 -6.54 -20.59 -23.91
CA LEU A 141 -6.66 -21.99 -24.35
C LEU A 141 -7.50 -22.13 -25.63
N ASN A 142 -8.45 -21.21 -25.86
CA ASN A 142 -9.24 -21.17 -27.08
C ASN A 142 -8.57 -20.39 -28.23
N SER A 143 -7.40 -19.79 -28.00
CA SER A 143 -6.65 -19.06 -29.02
C SER A 143 -6.25 -19.98 -30.18
N GLN A 144 -6.08 -19.40 -31.37
CA GLN A 144 -5.68 -20.16 -32.55
C GLN A 144 -4.34 -20.87 -32.37
N THR A 145 -3.37 -20.19 -31.72
CA THR A 145 -2.06 -20.76 -31.42
C THR A 145 -2.17 -22.01 -30.54
N TYR A 146 -2.98 -21.97 -29.48
CA TYR A 146 -3.16 -23.15 -28.62
C TYR A 146 -3.93 -24.27 -29.33
N ARG A 147 -4.90 -23.93 -30.19
CA ARG A 147 -5.63 -24.90 -31.03
C ARG A 147 -4.72 -25.62 -32.02
N GLU A 148 -3.75 -24.93 -32.61
CA GLU A 148 -2.76 -25.53 -33.52
C GLU A 148 -1.88 -26.56 -32.80
N GLU A 149 -1.32 -26.20 -31.65
CA GLU A 149 -0.54 -27.13 -30.81
C GLU A 149 -1.40 -28.30 -30.31
N THR A 150 -2.65 -28.03 -29.92
CA THR A 150 -3.60 -29.07 -29.52
C THR A 150 -3.90 -30.02 -30.68
N LYS A 151 -4.09 -29.49 -31.90
CA LYS A 151 -4.32 -30.30 -33.11
C LYS A 151 -3.10 -31.18 -33.41
N LYS A 152 -1.89 -30.63 -33.29
CA LYS A 152 -0.64 -31.38 -33.47
C LYS A 152 -0.52 -32.50 -32.45
N LEU A 153 -0.73 -32.20 -31.17
CA LEU A 153 -0.74 -33.21 -30.10
C LEU A 153 -1.80 -34.29 -30.36
N MET A 154 -2.99 -33.91 -30.81
CA MET A 154 -4.05 -34.86 -31.16
C MET A 154 -3.64 -35.79 -32.31
N MET A 155 -2.96 -35.26 -33.33
CA MET A 155 -2.41 -36.08 -34.43
C MET A 155 -1.33 -37.04 -33.92
N GLU A 156 -0.41 -36.57 -33.08
CA GLU A 156 0.63 -37.41 -32.46
C GLU A 156 0.02 -38.53 -31.58
N VAL A 157 -1.03 -38.21 -30.81
CA VAL A 157 -1.74 -39.20 -29.99
C VAL A 157 -2.45 -40.22 -30.88
N MET A 158 -3.06 -39.83 -32.00
CA MET A 158 -3.67 -40.76 -32.95
C MET A 158 -2.64 -41.65 -33.67
N GLU A 159 -1.42 -41.18 -33.83
CA GLU A 159 -0.31 -41.96 -34.39
C GLU A 159 0.29 -42.96 -33.38
N SER A 160 -0.08 -42.86 -32.09
CA SER A 160 0.35 -43.81 -31.07
C SER A 160 -0.14 -45.22 -31.37
N PRO A 161 0.74 -46.25 -31.38
CA PRO A 161 0.35 -47.64 -31.62
C PRO A 161 -0.78 -48.13 -30.70
N LEU A 162 -0.85 -47.62 -29.47
CA LEU A 162 -1.89 -47.96 -28.51
C LEU A 162 -3.27 -47.44 -28.97
N VAL A 163 -3.31 -46.18 -29.43
CA VAL A 163 -4.55 -45.55 -29.89
C VAL A 163 -4.97 -46.13 -31.24
N GLN A 164 -4.02 -46.36 -32.14
CA GLN A 164 -4.30 -47.03 -33.42
C GLN A 164 -4.90 -48.43 -33.21
N LYS A 165 -4.37 -49.20 -32.26
CA LYS A 165 -4.91 -50.51 -31.91
C LYS A 165 -6.32 -50.39 -31.31
N GLN A 166 -6.53 -49.49 -30.37
CA GLN A 166 -7.88 -49.25 -29.82
C GLN A 166 -8.87 -48.83 -30.91
N MET A 167 -8.44 -48.00 -31.86
CA MET A 167 -9.29 -47.57 -32.97
C MET A 167 -9.60 -48.74 -33.93
N GLN A 168 -8.63 -49.61 -34.19
CA GLN A 168 -8.86 -50.86 -34.95
C GLN A 168 -9.82 -51.80 -34.22
N ASP A 169 -9.66 -52.00 -32.92
CA ASP A 169 -10.54 -52.86 -32.10
C ASP A 169 -11.98 -52.33 -32.11
N ILE A 170 -12.17 -51.00 -31.98
CA ILE A 170 -13.49 -50.34 -32.07
C ILE A 170 -14.10 -50.52 -33.47
N LEU A 171 -13.31 -50.36 -34.53
CA LEU A 171 -13.78 -50.54 -35.91
C LEU A 171 -14.20 -51.99 -36.18
N LEU A 172 -13.44 -52.96 -35.65
CA LEU A 172 -13.78 -54.39 -35.74
C LEU A 172 -15.07 -54.71 -34.97
N GLU A 173 -15.24 -54.16 -33.77
CA GLU A 173 -16.47 -54.33 -32.98
C GLU A 173 -17.68 -53.70 -33.67
N ALA A 174 -17.54 -52.50 -34.25
CA ALA A 174 -18.59 -51.84 -35.02
C ALA A 174 -18.97 -52.62 -36.28
N ALA A 175 -17.99 -53.16 -37.01
CA ALA A 175 -18.23 -54.01 -38.17
C ALA A 175 -18.93 -55.33 -37.79
N GLN A 176 -18.58 -55.93 -36.65
CA GLN A 176 -19.28 -57.10 -36.12
C GLN A 176 -20.73 -56.80 -35.74
N LYS A 177 -21.00 -55.62 -35.15
CA LYS A 177 -22.37 -55.18 -34.82
C LYS A 177 -23.20 -54.88 -36.07
N MET A 178 -22.65 -54.17 -37.06
CA MET A 178 -23.34 -53.93 -38.33
C MET A 178 -23.57 -55.23 -39.13
N GLY A 179 -22.61 -56.16 -39.12
CA GLY A 179 -22.77 -57.48 -39.73
C GLY A 179 -23.75 -58.39 -38.99
N GLN A 180 -23.99 -58.17 -37.69
CA GLN A 180 -25.08 -58.81 -36.95
C GLN A 180 -26.45 -58.16 -37.22
N GLU A 181 -26.50 -56.85 -37.50
CA GLU A 181 -27.73 -56.15 -37.86
C GLU A 181 -28.17 -56.40 -39.33
N GLU A 182 -27.24 -56.63 -40.27
CA GLU A 182 -27.57 -57.07 -41.64
C GLU A 182 -27.95 -58.56 -41.77
N GLY A 183 -27.88 -59.33 -40.68
CA GLY A 183 -28.30 -60.74 -40.63
C GLY A 183 -29.81 -60.99 -40.45
N SER A 184 -30.64 -59.94 -40.33
CA SER A 184 -32.08 -60.09 -40.07
C SER A 184 -32.96 -59.12 -40.87
N GLY A 185 -32.72 -59.00 -42.18
CA GLY A 185 -33.61 -58.20 -43.03
C GLY A 185 -33.41 -58.41 -44.52
N GLY A 186 -33.93 -59.52 -45.07
CA GLY A 186 -34.02 -59.65 -46.52
C GLY A 186 -34.76 -60.91 -47.01
N GLY A 187 -36.06 -60.76 -47.29
CA GLY A 187 -36.66 -61.47 -48.42
C GLY A 187 -38.07 -62.03 -48.24
N GLU A 188 -39.09 -61.24 -48.58
CA GLU A 188 -40.23 -61.79 -49.32
C GLU A 188 -40.63 -60.82 -50.44
N GLY A 189 -40.76 -61.38 -51.65
CA GLY A 189 -40.89 -60.70 -52.93
C GLY A 189 -42.33 -60.29 -53.32
N PRO A 190 -42.61 -60.06 -54.62
CA PRO A 190 -43.31 -58.85 -55.07
C PRO A 190 -44.76 -59.03 -55.58
N GLY A 191 -45.49 -57.91 -55.61
CA GLY A 191 -46.59 -57.59 -56.55
C GLY A 191 -47.98 -57.38 -55.92
N PRO A 192 -48.95 -56.70 -56.59
CA PRO A 192 -48.89 -55.86 -57.79
C PRO A 192 -49.38 -54.41 -57.55
N GLY A 193 -49.13 -53.50 -58.51
CA GLY A 193 -49.78 -52.18 -58.57
C GLY A 193 -51.29 -52.29 -58.86
N PRO A 194 -52.05 -51.17 -58.81
CA PRO A 194 -52.02 -50.25 -59.96
C PRO A 194 -52.17 -48.75 -59.63
N GLY A 195 -51.55 -47.93 -60.48
CA GLY A 195 -52.26 -46.87 -61.20
C GLY A 195 -52.43 -45.48 -60.55
N PRO A 196 -52.64 -44.44 -61.38
CA PRO A 196 -51.99 -43.14 -61.19
C PRO A 196 -52.97 -42.00 -60.84
N GLY A 197 -52.47 -40.95 -60.18
CA GLY A 197 -53.16 -39.67 -60.04
C GLY A 197 -52.16 -38.59 -59.61
N THR A 198 -51.57 -37.84 -60.54
CA THR A 198 -52.03 -36.51 -61.03
C THR A 198 -52.18 -35.43 -59.96
N GLY A 199 -51.24 -34.48 -59.97
CA GLY A 199 -51.52 -33.05 -59.96
C GLY A 199 -51.76 -32.37 -58.61
N GLY A 200 -51.01 -31.30 -58.33
CA GLY A 200 -51.34 -30.39 -57.24
C GLY A 200 -50.27 -29.38 -56.87
N SER A 201 -50.08 -28.38 -57.73
CA SER A 201 -49.39 -27.12 -57.43
C SER A 201 -50.09 -26.34 -56.29
N GLY A 202 -49.34 -25.55 -55.52
CA GLY A 202 -49.87 -24.28 -55.01
C GLY A 202 -49.48 -23.88 -53.58
N GLY A 203 -48.77 -22.75 -53.49
CA GLY A 203 -49.20 -21.69 -52.56
C GLY A 203 -48.32 -21.35 -51.36
N SER A 204 -47.32 -20.48 -51.58
CA SER A 204 -47.14 -19.30 -50.70
C SER A 204 -48.36 -18.38 -50.90
N PRO A 205 -48.81 -17.53 -49.94
CA PRO A 205 -47.94 -16.48 -49.37
C PRO A 205 -48.30 -15.93 -47.96
N SER A 206 -47.48 -14.94 -47.57
CA SER A 206 -47.91 -13.71 -46.89
C SER A 206 -48.25 -13.76 -45.39
N GLY A 207 -47.36 -13.17 -44.58
CA GLY A 207 -47.44 -11.73 -44.33
C GLY A 207 -48.08 -11.26 -43.02
N GLY A 208 -47.45 -10.22 -42.44
CA GLY A 208 -48.06 -9.22 -41.55
C GLY A 208 -47.76 -9.43 -40.07
N SER A 209 -46.92 -8.63 -39.40
CA SER A 209 -47.02 -7.19 -39.08
C SER A 209 -47.66 -6.92 -37.71
N GLY A 210 -46.99 -6.07 -36.93
CA GLY A 210 -47.40 -5.48 -35.65
C GLY A 210 -46.11 -5.18 -34.87
N GLU A 211 -45.48 -4.00 -34.92
CA GLU A 211 -45.93 -2.61 -34.77
C GLU A 211 -46.50 -2.27 -33.37
N GLY A 212 -45.94 -1.20 -32.79
CA GLY A 212 -46.26 -0.58 -31.49
C GLY A 212 -45.04 -0.64 -30.57
N GLY A 213 -44.16 0.38 -30.47
CA GLY A 213 -44.41 1.77 -30.08
C GLY A 213 -44.05 1.90 -28.58
N GLY A 214 -43.37 2.91 -28.04
CA GLY A 214 -42.86 4.22 -28.43
C GLY A 214 -42.43 4.96 -27.14
N GLY A 215 -41.69 6.07 -27.27
CA GLY A 215 -41.32 7.00 -26.17
C GLY A 215 -39.80 7.13 -26.03
N ASN A 216 -39.10 8.08 -26.64
CA ASN A 216 -39.15 9.54 -26.57
C ASN A 216 -38.98 10.13 -25.16
N THR A 217 -37.74 10.53 -24.84
CA THR A 217 -37.45 11.84 -24.24
C THR A 217 -36.09 12.31 -24.77
N GLY A 218 -36.13 13.35 -25.60
CA GLY A 218 -34.95 14.14 -25.97
C GLY A 218 -34.83 15.41 -25.15
N SER A 219 -33.86 16.22 -25.57
CA SER A 219 -33.48 17.57 -25.12
C SER A 219 -32.47 17.58 -23.98
N GLY A 220 -31.33 18.27 -24.04
CA GLY A 220 -30.74 19.26 -24.96
C GLY A 220 -29.39 19.67 -24.32
N GLY A 221 -28.32 19.94 -25.07
CA GLY A 221 -27.89 21.32 -25.41
C GLY A 221 -27.86 22.25 -24.18
N SER A 222 -26.79 22.92 -23.77
CA SER A 222 -25.70 23.58 -24.51
C SER A 222 -24.93 24.47 -23.52
N GLY A 223 -23.67 24.77 -23.79
CA GLY A 223 -23.10 26.10 -23.50
C GLY A 223 -21.93 26.16 -22.51
N GLU A 224 -20.94 26.96 -22.95
CA GLU A 224 -19.70 27.44 -22.31
C GLU A 224 -18.48 26.50 -22.27
#